data_AF-A0A6P7P6A4-F1
#
_entry.id   AF-A0A6P7P6A4-F1
#
_cell.length_a   1.000
_cell.length_b   1.000
_cell.length_c   1.000
_cell.angle_alpha   90.00
_cell.angle_beta   90.00
_cell.angle_gamma   90.00
#
_symmetry.space_group_name_H-M   'P 1'
#
loop_
_entity.id
_entity.type
_entity.pdbx_description
1 polymer ?
#
loop_
_entity_poly.entity_id
_entity_poly.type
_entity_poly.pdbx_seq_one_letter_code
_entity_poly.pdbx_strand_id
1 'polypeptide(L)'
;MTDEAAVEEDISPAQSPLVTLSFQRDDNRKQKYLEAEPKALGITQIALSLFNISSESVLKIGDIQDIPLDIHFYISSVLVAIAGIVAIAAQSLQLSTLRVCLATQIVACGASIFNIICTLVKMEEVDRFCWVTYNHTLPDFEICQEIERSHMLFYSESALVQVALFAISVTLAVYCCKVVNCCAPKLPVITVQAPKRDKRTGRRVPAHTVIMADEAAVVEEDISPAQSPLVTLSFQRNDTRKQKYLEAEPKALGITQMGLSLYNIVCGSVFLAKGLTHLEHQIPFFVSSLLVVIAGSVAVVAQNLHLSTLKACLGMQIVACGASIVNMVCALIKMEVETYSCWRNYHPYNDTFNGDDLCYEVREVHLQFYSESALVQVALFAISVTLAVYCCKVVNCCAPAPKMPVITVQASPTQQ
;
A
#
# COMPACT_ATOMS: atom_id res chain seq x y z
N MET A 1 -6.54 -55.02 -76.67
CA MET A 1 -7.51 -54.19 -75.95
C MET A 1 -7.59 -54.76 -74.55
N THR A 2 -6.93 -54.23 -73.54
CA THR A 2 -6.49 -52.85 -73.28
C THR A 2 -5.33 -52.90 -72.28
N ASP A 3 -4.26 -52.17 -72.58
CA ASP A 3 -3.13 -51.91 -71.68
C ASP A 3 -3.54 -50.92 -70.59
N GLU A 4 -3.20 -51.23 -69.33
CA GLU A 4 -3.36 -50.37 -68.17
C GLU A 4 -1.98 -49.77 -67.82
N ALA A 5 -1.77 -48.51 -68.18
CA ALA A 5 -0.56 -47.76 -67.89
C ALA A 5 -0.67 -47.12 -66.50
N ALA A 6 0.23 -47.51 -65.59
CA ALA A 6 0.41 -46.84 -64.30
C ALA A 6 1.17 -45.52 -64.51
N VAL A 7 0.53 -44.42 -64.13
CA VAL A 7 1.12 -43.07 -64.07
C VAL A 7 1.68 -42.88 -62.66
N GLU A 8 3.01 -42.82 -62.56
CA GLU A 8 3.76 -42.50 -61.34
C GLU A 8 3.79 -40.97 -61.19
N GLU A 9 3.10 -40.45 -60.17
CA GLU A 9 3.00 -39.01 -59.90
C GLU A 9 4.15 -38.59 -58.95
N ASP A 10 5.13 -37.86 -59.49
CA ASP A 10 6.29 -37.33 -58.77
C ASP A 10 5.87 -36.30 -57.69
N ILE A 11 5.95 -36.70 -56.42
CA ILE A 11 5.69 -35.83 -55.27
C ILE A 11 6.91 -34.91 -55.04
N SER A 12 6.74 -33.65 -55.45
CA SER A 12 7.70 -32.55 -55.28
C SER A 12 8.16 -32.38 -53.81
N PRO A 13 9.47 -32.16 -53.55
CA PRO A 13 9.98 -31.99 -52.20
C PRO A 13 9.46 -30.69 -51.58
N ALA A 14 8.76 -30.83 -50.45
CA ALA A 14 8.21 -29.76 -49.65
C ALA A 14 9.26 -28.64 -49.41
N GLN A 15 9.03 -27.48 -50.02
CA GLN A 15 9.78 -26.25 -49.75
C GLN A 15 9.59 -25.90 -48.27
N SER A 16 10.65 -26.13 -47.48
CA SER A 16 10.74 -25.70 -46.08
C SER A 16 10.50 -24.19 -46.00
N PRO A 17 9.57 -23.71 -45.14
CA PRO A 17 9.24 -22.29 -45.07
C PRO A 17 10.47 -21.48 -44.67
N LEU A 18 10.86 -20.58 -45.56
CA LEU A 18 11.91 -19.59 -45.43
C LEU A 18 11.40 -18.50 -44.47
N VAL A 19 12.03 -18.38 -43.30
CA VAL A 19 11.78 -17.39 -42.23
C VAL A 19 10.65 -17.78 -41.25
N THR A 20 11.04 -18.26 -40.08
CA THR A 20 10.16 -18.36 -38.91
C THR A 20 10.13 -17.01 -38.19
N LEU A 21 8.95 -16.37 -38.17
CA LEU A 21 8.73 -15.14 -37.43
C LEU A 21 8.26 -15.47 -36.01
N SER A 22 9.12 -15.29 -35.02
CA SER A 22 8.75 -15.41 -33.61
C SER A 22 8.59 -14.03 -32.98
N PHE A 23 7.39 -13.73 -32.48
CA PHE A 23 7.14 -12.51 -31.70
C PHE A 23 7.56 -12.78 -30.25
N GLN A 24 8.72 -12.28 -29.85
CA GLN A 24 9.19 -12.42 -28.47
C GLN A 24 8.67 -11.23 -27.65
N ARG A 25 7.80 -11.52 -26.67
CA ARG A 25 7.31 -10.52 -25.72
C ARG A 25 8.42 -10.22 -24.72
N ASP A 26 8.79 -8.94 -24.62
CA ASP A 26 9.84 -8.49 -23.71
C ASP A 26 9.35 -8.48 -22.25
N ASP A 27 9.61 -9.58 -21.52
CA ASP A 27 9.16 -9.80 -20.15
C ASP A 27 9.74 -8.78 -19.14
N ASN A 28 10.87 -8.14 -19.47
CA ASN A 28 11.48 -7.11 -18.63
C ASN A 28 10.59 -5.89 -18.40
N ARG A 29 9.62 -5.64 -19.29
CA ARG A 29 8.71 -4.49 -19.18
C ARG A 29 7.64 -4.69 -18.11
N LYS A 30 7.18 -5.92 -17.92
CA LYS A 30 6.23 -6.28 -16.85
C LYS A 30 6.86 -6.08 -15.49
N GLN A 31 8.15 -6.41 -15.38
CA GLN A 31 8.91 -6.29 -14.14
C GLN A 31 9.08 -4.83 -13.71
N LYS A 32 9.39 -3.91 -14.64
CA LYS A 32 9.47 -2.46 -14.36
C LYS A 32 8.15 -1.82 -13.91
N TYR A 33 7.01 -2.36 -14.32
CA TYR A 33 5.70 -1.88 -13.84
C TYR A 33 5.39 -2.38 -12.42
N LEU A 34 5.70 -3.65 -12.15
CA LEU A 34 5.52 -4.23 -10.82
C LEU A 34 6.46 -3.60 -9.78
N GLU A 35 7.62 -3.12 -10.22
CA GLU A 35 8.58 -2.38 -9.39
C GLU A 35 8.03 -1.05 -8.84
N ALA A 36 7.06 -0.45 -9.52
CA ALA A 36 6.38 0.76 -9.08
C ALA A 36 5.27 0.51 -8.03
N GLU A 37 4.98 -0.75 -7.73
CA GLU A 37 4.01 -1.18 -6.72
C GLU A 37 2.64 -0.49 -6.79
N PRO A 38 1.97 -0.49 -7.96
CA PRO A 38 0.65 0.13 -8.13
C PRO A 38 -0.40 -0.42 -7.15
N LYS A 39 -0.20 -1.63 -6.61
CA LYS A 39 -1.07 -2.20 -5.57
C LYS A 39 -1.01 -1.40 -4.27
N ALA A 40 0.19 -1.10 -3.79
CA ALA A 40 0.38 -0.39 -2.54
C ALA A 40 -0.23 1.01 -2.66
N LEU A 41 0.04 1.70 -3.77
CA LEU A 41 -0.56 3.01 -4.07
C LEU A 41 -2.09 2.94 -4.13
N GLY A 42 -2.67 1.92 -4.77
CA GLY A 42 -4.12 1.71 -4.80
C GLY A 42 -4.73 1.46 -3.42
N ILE A 43 -4.08 0.67 -2.57
CA ILE A 43 -4.51 0.44 -1.18
C ILE A 43 -4.43 1.73 -0.36
N THR A 44 -3.34 2.49 -0.48
CA THR A 44 -3.20 3.80 0.20
C THR A 44 -4.28 4.77 -0.27
N GLN A 45 -4.59 4.80 -1.56
CA GLN A 45 -5.64 5.63 -2.12
C GLN A 45 -7.02 5.29 -1.52
N ILE A 46 -7.33 4.00 -1.34
CA ILE A 46 -8.57 3.56 -0.67
C ILE A 46 -8.57 4.00 0.80
N ALA A 47 -7.47 3.78 1.53
CA ALA A 47 -7.39 4.11 2.95
C ALA A 47 -7.58 5.61 3.21
N LEU A 48 -6.89 6.47 2.44
CA LEU A 48 -7.02 7.92 2.55
C LEU A 48 -8.41 8.43 2.11
N SER A 49 -9.02 7.78 1.13
CA SER A 49 -10.40 8.10 0.72
C SER A 49 -11.41 7.78 1.83
N LEU A 50 -11.28 6.62 2.50
CA LEU A 50 -12.12 6.27 3.64
C LEU A 50 -11.90 7.20 4.83
N PHE A 51 -10.66 7.67 5.04
CA PHE A 51 -10.37 8.72 6.01
C PHE A 51 -11.12 10.02 5.69
N ASN A 52 -11.17 10.44 4.42
CA ASN A 52 -11.93 11.64 4.07
C ASN A 52 -13.44 11.47 4.28
N ILE A 53 -13.99 10.30 3.95
CA ILE A 53 -15.41 10.00 4.17
C ILE A 53 -15.79 10.05 5.67
N SER A 54 -14.95 9.47 6.53
CA SER A 54 -15.14 9.53 7.99
C SER A 54 -15.00 10.96 8.49
N SER A 55 -13.96 11.66 8.06
CA SER A 55 -13.71 13.06 8.44
C SER A 55 -14.88 13.98 8.06
N GLU A 56 -15.42 13.86 6.85
CA GLU A 56 -16.58 14.62 6.39
C GLU A 56 -17.85 14.28 7.17
N SER A 57 -17.99 13.03 7.64
CA SER A 57 -19.15 12.64 8.46
C SER A 57 -19.12 13.31 9.83
N VAL A 58 -17.93 13.51 10.41
CA VAL A 58 -17.75 14.22 11.69
C VAL A 58 -18.09 15.72 11.54
N LEU A 59 -17.68 16.35 10.44
CA LEU A 59 -17.97 17.76 10.14
C LEU A 59 -19.48 18.08 10.00
N LYS A 60 -20.31 17.09 9.69
CA LYS A 60 -21.76 17.28 9.53
C LYS A 60 -22.53 17.42 10.85
N ILE A 61 -21.91 17.05 11.96
CA ILE A 61 -22.54 17.14 13.28
C ILE A 61 -22.39 18.58 13.76
N GLY A 62 -23.38 19.41 13.42
CA GLY A 62 -23.47 20.81 13.86
C GLY A 62 -24.05 21.75 12.81
N ASP A 63 -23.95 21.40 11.52
CA ASP A 63 -24.33 22.31 10.42
C ASP A 63 -25.45 21.71 9.55
N ILE A 64 -26.70 21.90 9.96
CA ILE A 64 -27.88 21.36 9.25
C ILE A 64 -28.16 22.13 7.94
N GLN A 65 -27.52 23.28 7.71
CA GLN A 65 -28.00 24.26 6.73
C GLN A 65 -27.39 24.15 5.32
N ASP A 66 -26.25 23.46 5.11
CA ASP A 66 -25.56 23.38 3.80
C ASP A 66 -25.42 21.94 3.24
N ILE A 67 -26.55 21.32 2.93
CA ILE A 67 -26.66 19.97 2.36
C ILE A 67 -25.96 19.77 0.98
N PRO A 68 -25.92 20.72 0.01
CA PRO A 68 -25.49 20.39 -1.35
C PRO A 68 -23.97 20.21 -1.53
N LEU A 69 -23.13 21.00 -0.85
CA LEU A 69 -21.67 20.88 -0.99
C LEU A 69 -21.14 19.57 -0.42
N ASP A 70 -21.74 19.09 0.67
CA ASP A 70 -21.26 17.90 1.35
C ASP A 70 -21.53 16.61 0.58
N ILE A 71 -22.57 16.59 -0.27
CA ILE A 71 -22.83 15.47 -1.17
C ILE A 71 -21.69 15.36 -2.21
N HIS A 72 -21.18 16.48 -2.70
CA HIS A 72 -20.09 16.47 -3.68
C HIS A 72 -18.79 15.92 -3.09
N PHE A 73 -18.46 16.31 -1.86
CA PHE A 73 -17.31 15.82 -1.11
C PHE A 73 -17.35 14.29 -0.94
N TYR A 74 -18.50 13.76 -0.50
CA TYR A 74 -18.70 12.33 -0.35
C TYR A 74 -18.58 11.58 -1.68
N ILE A 75 -19.21 12.09 -2.75
CA ILE A 75 -19.14 11.50 -4.10
C ILE A 75 -17.69 11.49 -4.60
N SER A 76 -16.97 12.61 -4.47
CA SER A 76 -15.57 12.73 -4.86
C SER A 76 -14.70 11.72 -4.12
N SER A 77 -14.88 11.59 -2.80
CA SER A 77 -14.15 10.63 -1.99
C SER A 77 -14.44 9.20 -2.43
N VAL A 78 -15.70 8.83 -2.67
CA VAL A 78 -16.08 7.51 -3.20
C VAL A 78 -15.45 7.24 -4.58
N LEU A 79 -15.42 8.22 -5.48
CA LEU A 79 -14.77 8.08 -6.79
C LEU A 79 -13.27 7.79 -6.66
N VAL A 80 -12.60 8.43 -5.68
CA VAL A 80 -11.18 8.18 -5.40
C VAL A 80 -10.97 6.75 -4.83
N ALA A 81 -11.86 6.26 -3.97
CA ALA A 81 -11.82 4.86 -3.51
C ALA A 81 -11.97 3.87 -4.68
N ILE A 82 -12.93 4.13 -5.58
CA ILE A 82 -13.14 3.29 -6.78
C ILE A 82 -11.89 3.29 -7.66
N ALA A 83 -11.25 4.44 -7.87
CA ALA A 83 -10.00 4.53 -8.63
C ALA A 83 -8.88 3.68 -7.98
N GLY A 84 -8.79 3.67 -6.64
CA GLY A 84 -7.88 2.79 -5.91
C GLY A 84 -8.18 1.31 -6.12
N ILE A 85 -9.45 0.89 -6.11
CA ILE A 85 -9.86 -0.49 -6.39
C ILE A 85 -9.47 -0.90 -7.83
N VAL A 86 -9.71 -0.02 -8.80
CA VAL A 86 -9.35 -0.27 -10.21
C VAL A 86 -7.83 -0.35 -10.38
N ALA A 87 -7.06 0.48 -9.67
CA ALA A 87 -5.60 0.40 -9.66
C ALA A 87 -5.09 -0.95 -9.14
N ILE A 88 -5.76 -1.54 -8.15
CA ILE A 88 -5.46 -2.90 -7.68
C ILE A 88 -5.77 -3.92 -8.79
N ALA A 89 -6.95 -3.83 -9.42
CA ALA A 89 -7.37 -4.74 -10.49
C ALA A 89 -6.47 -4.68 -11.74
N ALA A 90 -5.85 -3.52 -12.01
CA ALA A 90 -4.96 -3.29 -13.15
C ALA A 90 -3.67 -4.14 -13.12
N GLN A 91 -3.36 -4.82 -12.00
CA GLN A 91 -2.25 -5.78 -11.92
C GLN A 91 -2.40 -6.99 -12.84
N SER A 92 -3.63 -7.31 -13.23
CA SER A 92 -3.89 -8.35 -14.24
C SER A 92 -3.22 -8.03 -15.59
N LEU A 93 -2.75 -6.79 -15.80
CA LEU A 93 -2.06 -6.32 -17.01
C LEU A 93 -2.88 -6.50 -18.29
N GLN A 94 -4.19 -6.65 -18.17
CA GLN A 94 -5.09 -6.59 -19.31
C GLN A 94 -5.16 -5.15 -19.82
N LEU A 95 -4.96 -4.97 -21.12
CA LEU A 95 -4.92 -3.63 -21.74
C LEU A 95 -6.24 -2.86 -21.53
N SER A 96 -7.36 -3.56 -21.51
CA SER A 96 -8.67 -3.01 -21.15
C SER A 96 -8.67 -2.43 -19.74
N THR A 97 -8.24 -3.21 -18.74
CA THR A 97 -8.20 -2.78 -17.34
C THR A 97 -7.23 -1.62 -17.12
N LEU A 98 -6.09 -1.61 -17.80
CA LEU A 98 -5.14 -0.49 -17.75
C LEU A 98 -5.71 0.81 -18.32
N ARG A 99 -6.52 0.75 -19.38
CA ARG A 99 -7.22 1.94 -19.92
C ARG A 99 -8.29 2.45 -18.97
N VAL A 100 -9.06 1.55 -18.36
CA VAL A 100 -10.05 1.90 -17.33
C VAL A 100 -9.35 2.51 -16.11
N CYS A 101 -8.22 1.96 -15.70
CA CYS A 101 -7.39 2.50 -14.62
C CYS A 101 -6.90 3.92 -14.95
N LEU A 102 -6.37 4.15 -16.15
CA LEU A 102 -5.94 5.49 -16.56
C LEU A 102 -7.11 6.50 -16.52
N ALA A 103 -8.27 6.13 -17.07
CA ALA A 103 -9.45 6.99 -17.09
C ALA A 103 -9.96 7.31 -15.67
N THR A 104 -10.06 6.30 -14.80
CA THR A 104 -10.51 6.47 -13.41
C THR A 104 -9.54 7.30 -12.58
N GLN A 105 -8.23 7.17 -12.79
CA GLN A 105 -7.23 8.00 -12.10
C GLN A 105 -7.29 9.47 -12.55
N ILE A 106 -7.57 9.75 -13.83
CA ILE A 106 -7.81 11.13 -14.29
C ILE A 106 -9.04 11.74 -13.61
N VAL A 107 -10.13 10.96 -13.48
CA VAL A 107 -11.34 11.39 -12.76
C VAL A 107 -11.02 11.63 -11.28
N ALA A 108 -10.27 10.74 -10.63
CA ALA A 108 -9.85 10.89 -9.24
C ALA A 108 -8.97 12.14 -9.01
N CYS A 109 -8.07 12.46 -9.95
CA CYS A 109 -7.32 13.72 -9.92
C CYS A 109 -8.25 14.94 -9.95
N GLY A 110 -9.24 14.95 -10.86
CA GLY A 110 -10.21 16.04 -10.95
C GLY A 110 -11.04 16.19 -9.67
N ALA A 111 -11.52 15.07 -9.11
CA ALA A 111 -12.25 15.03 -7.85
C ALA A 111 -11.39 15.54 -6.67
N SER A 112 -10.12 15.16 -6.61
CA SER A 112 -9.20 15.62 -5.56
C SER A 112 -8.93 17.13 -5.67
N ILE A 113 -8.72 17.67 -6.88
CA ILE A 113 -8.57 19.12 -7.11
C ILE A 113 -9.83 19.87 -6.67
N PHE A 114 -11.01 19.37 -7.06
CA PHE A 114 -12.28 19.97 -6.68
C PHE A 114 -12.44 20.01 -5.16
N ASN A 115 -12.16 18.90 -4.47
CA ASN A 115 -12.19 18.84 -3.01
C ASN A 115 -11.20 19.81 -2.35
N ILE A 116 -9.98 19.95 -2.90
CA ILE A 116 -9.00 20.94 -2.40
C ILE A 116 -9.58 22.35 -2.53
N ILE A 117 -10.10 22.72 -3.70
CA ILE A 117 -10.68 24.06 -3.93
C ILE A 117 -11.85 24.30 -2.97
N CYS A 118 -12.79 23.36 -2.84
CA CYS A 118 -13.91 23.49 -1.91
C CYS A 118 -13.45 23.61 -0.46
N THR A 119 -12.40 22.90 -0.05
CA THR A 119 -11.83 22.99 1.30
C THR A 119 -11.21 24.38 1.54
N LEU A 120 -10.50 24.92 0.55
CA LEU A 120 -9.94 26.28 0.62
C LEU A 120 -11.05 27.34 0.72
N VAL A 121 -12.13 27.21 -0.05
CA VAL A 121 -13.28 28.12 0.01
C VAL A 121 -13.97 28.05 1.37
N LYS A 122 -14.20 26.84 1.92
CA LYS A 122 -14.78 26.68 3.26
C LYS A 122 -13.90 27.30 4.35
N MET A 123 -12.57 27.20 4.25
CA MET A 123 -11.68 27.90 5.18
C MET A 123 -11.86 29.43 5.16
N GLU A 124 -12.08 30.02 3.98
CA GLU A 124 -12.36 31.47 3.86
C GLU A 124 -13.75 31.85 4.41
N GLU A 125 -14.75 30.97 4.26
CA GLU A 125 -16.10 31.19 4.79
C GLU A 125 -16.14 31.13 6.33
N VAL A 126 -15.43 30.18 6.94
CA VAL A 126 -15.36 30.06 8.41
C VAL A 126 -14.76 31.30 9.05
N ASP A 127 -13.68 31.85 8.48
CA ASP A 127 -13.07 33.12 8.94
C ASP A 127 -14.08 34.29 8.90
N ARG A 128 -14.95 34.31 7.88
CA ARG A 128 -15.97 35.35 7.73
C ARG A 128 -17.15 35.19 8.69
N PHE A 129 -17.55 33.95 9.01
CA PHE A 129 -18.73 33.66 9.83
C PHE A 129 -18.60 34.17 11.27
N CYS A 130 -17.45 33.91 11.92
CA CYS A 130 -17.20 34.42 13.27
C CYS A 130 -17.13 35.95 13.31
N TRP A 131 -16.57 36.57 12.26
CA TRP A 131 -16.42 38.02 12.18
C TRP A 131 -17.76 38.76 12.07
N VAL A 132 -18.71 38.22 11.28
CA VAL A 132 -20.01 38.88 11.03
C VAL A 132 -20.98 38.71 12.19
N THR A 133 -20.98 37.55 12.86
CA THR A 133 -22.05 37.18 13.80
C THR A 133 -21.83 37.72 15.22
N TYR A 134 -20.57 37.85 15.67
CA TYR A 134 -20.25 38.13 17.08
C TYR A 134 -19.55 39.47 17.27
N ASN A 135 -20.22 40.57 16.95
CA ASN A 135 -19.61 41.89 17.03
C ASN A 135 -19.80 42.63 18.38
N HIS A 136 -20.47 42.07 19.41
CA HIS A 136 -20.87 42.90 20.56
C HIS A 136 -20.79 42.31 21.99
N THR A 137 -20.40 41.06 22.22
CA THR A 137 -20.27 40.50 23.59
C THR A 137 -18.96 39.73 23.78
N LEU A 138 -18.14 40.14 24.77
CA LEU A 138 -16.79 39.58 25.05
C LEU A 138 -16.72 38.05 25.27
N PRO A 139 -17.63 37.39 25.99
CA PRO A 139 -17.49 35.94 26.27
C PRO A 139 -17.80 35.06 25.05
N ASP A 140 -18.67 35.51 24.14
CA ASP A 140 -19.05 34.73 22.95
C ASP A 140 -17.94 34.72 21.89
N PHE A 141 -17.04 35.72 21.93
CA PHE A 141 -15.89 35.81 21.03
C PHE A 141 -14.85 34.71 21.29
N GLU A 142 -14.57 34.37 22.55
CA GLU A 142 -13.60 33.30 22.87
C GLU A 142 -14.09 31.93 22.40
N ILE A 143 -15.40 31.65 22.53
CA ILE A 143 -16.01 30.41 22.07
C ILE A 143 -15.98 30.34 20.53
N CYS A 144 -16.33 31.43 19.84
CA CYS A 144 -16.27 31.48 18.37
C CYS A 144 -14.84 31.26 17.87
N GLN A 145 -13.85 31.91 18.49
CA GLN A 145 -12.45 31.77 18.11
C GLN A 145 -11.93 30.33 18.30
N GLU A 146 -12.40 29.61 19.33
CA GLU A 146 -12.00 28.23 19.55
C GLU A 146 -12.68 27.27 18.56
N ILE A 147 -13.94 27.51 18.18
CA ILE A 147 -14.63 26.78 17.10
C ILE A 147 -13.94 27.04 15.76
N GLU A 148 -13.66 28.29 15.42
CA GLU A 148 -12.98 28.71 14.19
C GLU A 148 -11.63 28.01 14.04
N ARG A 149 -10.81 28.04 15.10
CA ARG A 149 -9.51 27.35 15.12
C ARG A 149 -9.68 25.83 14.94
N SER A 150 -10.81 25.24 15.32
CA SER A 150 -11.08 23.79 15.22
C SER A 150 -11.41 23.41 13.80
N HIS A 151 -12.30 24.17 13.20
CA HIS A 151 -12.69 24.00 11.81
C HIS A 151 -11.49 24.24 10.89
N MET A 152 -10.71 25.30 11.12
CA MET A 152 -9.49 25.59 10.36
C MET A 152 -8.47 24.46 10.43
N LEU A 153 -8.24 23.88 11.61
CA LEU A 153 -7.31 22.77 11.74
C LEU A 153 -7.83 21.52 11.01
N PHE A 154 -9.12 21.21 11.14
CA PHE A 154 -9.74 20.08 10.45
C PHE A 154 -9.70 20.23 8.92
N TYR A 155 -10.04 21.40 8.40
CA TYR A 155 -9.94 21.69 6.97
C TYR A 155 -8.50 21.66 6.48
N SER A 156 -7.53 22.11 7.27
CA SER A 156 -6.11 22.03 6.89
C SER A 156 -5.62 20.58 6.77
N GLU A 157 -6.04 19.70 7.68
CA GLU A 157 -5.71 18.26 7.65
C GLU A 157 -6.41 17.57 6.48
N SER A 158 -7.71 17.84 6.27
CA SER A 158 -8.45 17.36 5.10
C SER A 158 -7.79 17.80 3.80
N ALA A 159 -7.39 19.07 3.69
CA ALA A 159 -6.69 19.60 2.52
C ALA A 159 -5.36 18.84 2.27
N LEU A 160 -4.60 18.55 3.33
CA LEU A 160 -3.34 17.80 3.22
C LEU A 160 -3.58 16.37 2.71
N VAL A 161 -4.62 15.70 3.20
CA VAL A 161 -5.00 14.36 2.70
C VAL A 161 -5.48 14.41 1.26
N GLN A 162 -6.25 15.42 0.86
CA GLN A 162 -6.66 15.60 -0.53
C GLN A 162 -5.46 15.88 -1.45
N VAL A 163 -4.45 16.63 -0.99
CA VAL A 163 -3.19 16.83 -1.74
C VAL A 163 -2.42 15.50 -1.89
N ALA A 164 -2.38 14.67 -0.84
CA ALA A 164 -1.78 13.35 -0.92
C ALA A 164 -2.52 12.43 -1.90
N LEU A 165 -3.86 12.41 -1.85
CA LEU A 165 -4.71 11.68 -2.80
C LEU A 165 -4.50 12.14 -4.23
N PHE A 166 -4.39 13.45 -4.46
CA PHE A 166 -4.07 14.01 -5.77
C PHE A 166 -2.70 13.51 -6.26
N ALA A 167 -1.66 13.58 -5.43
CA ALA A 167 -0.32 13.13 -5.78
C ALA A 167 -0.27 11.63 -6.11
N ILE A 168 -0.97 10.80 -5.34
CA ILE A 168 -1.11 9.35 -5.59
C ILE A 168 -1.82 9.10 -6.92
N SER A 169 -2.93 9.83 -7.17
CA SER A 169 -3.72 9.67 -8.39
C SER A 169 -2.93 10.06 -9.64
N VAL A 170 -2.18 11.17 -9.59
CA VAL A 170 -1.27 11.59 -10.67
C VAL A 170 -0.19 10.54 -10.91
N THR A 171 0.41 10.02 -9.83
CA THR A 171 1.45 8.99 -9.91
C THR A 171 0.92 7.73 -10.60
N LEU A 172 -0.24 7.23 -10.17
CA LEU A 172 -0.89 6.06 -10.78
C LEU A 172 -1.30 6.33 -12.23
N ALA A 173 -1.78 7.53 -12.56
CA ALA A 173 -2.12 7.92 -13.94
C ALA A 173 -0.88 7.92 -14.85
N VAL A 174 0.24 8.49 -14.39
CA VAL A 174 1.51 8.49 -15.15
C VAL A 174 2.00 7.05 -15.37
N TYR A 175 1.92 6.20 -14.35
CA TYR A 175 2.28 4.79 -14.49
C TYR A 175 1.39 4.07 -15.50
N CYS A 176 0.07 4.23 -15.40
CA CYS A 176 -0.87 3.63 -16.34
C CYS A 176 -0.65 4.13 -17.77
N CYS A 177 -0.43 5.43 -17.96
CA CYS A 177 -0.14 6.04 -19.26
C CYS A 177 1.13 5.46 -19.88
N LYS A 178 2.20 5.32 -19.08
CA LYS A 178 3.47 4.72 -19.54
C LYS A 178 3.26 3.28 -20.01
N VAL A 179 2.53 2.47 -19.25
CA VAL A 179 2.24 1.08 -19.64
C VAL A 179 1.34 1.00 -20.86
N VAL A 180 0.26 1.79 -20.92
CA VAL A 180 -0.64 1.79 -22.08
C VAL A 180 0.11 2.17 -23.36
N ASN A 181 0.98 3.19 -23.30
CA ASN A 181 1.82 3.59 -24.43
C ASN A 181 2.89 2.55 -24.81
N CYS A 182 3.36 1.75 -23.84
CA CYS A 182 4.30 0.66 -24.08
C CYS A 182 3.63 -0.64 -24.57
N CYS A 183 2.38 -0.89 -24.21
CA CYS A 183 1.60 -2.07 -24.58
C CYS A 183 0.72 -1.87 -25.81
N ALA A 184 0.53 -0.62 -26.25
CA ALA A 184 0.02 -0.35 -27.58
C ALA A 184 1.00 -0.95 -28.60
N PRO A 185 0.53 -1.78 -29.56
CA PRO A 185 1.40 -2.41 -30.54
C PRO A 185 2.03 -1.34 -31.43
N LYS A 186 3.20 -0.83 -31.03
CA LYS A 186 4.15 -0.25 -31.97
C LYS A 186 4.73 -1.43 -32.73
N LEU A 187 4.75 -1.28 -34.06
CA LEU A 187 5.00 -2.31 -35.07
C LEU A 187 5.82 -3.50 -34.58
N PRO A 188 5.45 -4.73 -34.97
CA PRO A 188 6.20 -5.90 -34.57
C PRO A 188 7.67 -5.72 -34.92
N VAL A 189 8.54 -5.83 -33.92
CA VAL A 189 9.97 -5.90 -34.15
C VAL A 189 10.23 -7.25 -34.80
N ILE A 190 10.31 -7.25 -36.13
CA ILE A 190 10.64 -8.43 -36.91
C ILE A 190 12.14 -8.64 -36.76
N THR A 191 12.54 -9.50 -35.82
CA THR A 191 13.90 -10.03 -35.81
C THR A 191 13.99 -11.09 -36.90
N VAL A 192 14.48 -10.70 -38.08
CA VAL A 192 14.86 -11.66 -39.11
C VAL A 192 16.16 -12.32 -38.66
N GLN A 193 16.07 -13.54 -38.12
CA GLN A 193 17.27 -14.38 -38.02
C GLN A 193 17.67 -14.81 -39.43
N ALA A 194 18.64 -14.10 -40.01
CA ALA A 194 19.27 -14.55 -41.24
C ALA A 194 19.97 -15.89 -40.95
N PRO A 195 19.75 -16.94 -41.77
CA PRO A 195 20.47 -18.19 -41.61
C PRO A 195 21.97 -17.89 -41.67
N LYS A 196 22.72 -18.25 -40.62
CA LYS A 196 24.19 -18.23 -40.66
C LYS A 196 24.61 -19.12 -41.82
N ARG A 197 25.00 -18.51 -42.93
CA ARG A 197 25.49 -19.21 -44.11
C ARG A 197 26.86 -19.78 -43.73
N ASP A 198 26.86 -21.07 -43.40
CA ASP A 198 28.07 -21.82 -43.10
C ASP A 198 28.88 -21.97 -44.39
N LYS A 199 29.69 -20.95 -44.70
CA LYS A 199 30.59 -20.96 -45.84
C LYS A 199 31.82 -21.77 -45.43
N ARG A 200 31.80 -23.04 -45.81
CA ARG A 200 32.92 -23.99 -45.79
C ARG A 200 33.40 -24.33 -44.37
N THR A 201 32.98 -25.49 -43.88
CA THR A 201 33.89 -26.63 -43.66
C THR A 201 33.06 -27.85 -43.25
N GLY A 202 33.29 -28.99 -43.90
CA GLY A 202 32.70 -30.27 -43.51
C GLY A 202 33.28 -30.79 -42.20
N ARG A 203 32.97 -30.15 -41.07
CA ARG A 203 33.30 -30.67 -39.74
C ARG A 203 32.19 -30.28 -38.75
N ARG A 204 31.42 -31.29 -38.31
CA ARG A 204 30.50 -31.16 -37.19
C ARG A 204 31.31 -30.78 -35.94
N VAL A 205 31.08 -29.59 -35.41
CA VAL A 205 31.42 -29.23 -34.03
C VAL A 205 30.10 -29.02 -33.30
N PRO A 206 29.86 -29.67 -32.15
CA PRO A 206 28.66 -29.43 -31.35
C PRO A 206 28.68 -28.01 -30.80
N ALA A 207 27.57 -27.30 -30.97
CA ALA A 207 27.37 -25.96 -30.45
C ALA A 207 27.35 -26.00 -28.92
N HIS A 208 28.41 -25.47 -28.30
CA HIS A 208 28.40 -25.08 -26.90
C HIS A 208 27.57 -23.80 -26.76
N THR A 209 26.42 -23.91 -26.11
CA THR A 209 25.65 -22.78 -25.61
C THR A 209 26.39 -22.19 -24.41
N VAL A 210 27.10 -21.08 -24.64
CA VAL A 210 27.69 -20.28 -23.55
C VAL A 210 26.63 -19.30 -23.07
N ILE A 211 26.07 -19.57 -21.90
CA ILE A 211 25.30 -18.59 -21.13
C ILE A 211 26.34 -17.88 -20.25
N MET A 212 26.62 -16.61 -20.54
CA MET A 212 27.38 -15.76 -19.62
C MET A 212 26.44 -15.27 -18.53
N ALA A 213 26.67 -15.75 -17.31
CA ALA A 213 26.09 -15.21 -16.09
C ALA A 213 27.17 -14.46 -15.33
N ASP A 214 26.78 -13.30 -14.79
CA ASP A 214 27.55 -12.31 -14.06
C ASP A 214 28.52 -12.91 -13.03
N GLU A 215 29.74 -12.39 -13.06
CA GLU A 215 30.84 -12.70 -12.17
C GLU A 215 30.70 -11.85 -10.89
N ALA A 216 30.27 -12.48 -9.79
CA ALA A 216 30.43 -11.91 -8.46
C ALA A 216 31.77 -12.39 -7.90
N ALA A 217 32.69 -11.45 -7.72
CA ALA A 217 34.01 -11.65 -7.15
C ALA A 217 33.95 -12.37 -5.79
N VAL A 218 34.56 -13.55 -5.72
CA VAL A 218 34.97 -14.21 -4.48
C VAL A 218 36.48 -14.35 -4.53
N VAL A 219 37.13 -13.73 -3.56
CA VAL A 219 38.57 -13.85 -3.29
C VAL A 219 38.82 -15.26 -2.75
N GLU A 220 39.56 -16.09 -3.48
CA GLU A 220 40.14 -17.33 -2.95
C GLU A 220 41.55 -17.07 -2.46
N GLU A 221 41.79 -17.44 -1.20
CA GLU A 221 43.09 -17.51 -0.57
C GLU A 221 43.64 -18.94 -0.74
N ASP A 222 44.88 -19.00 -1.20
CA ASP A 222 45.59 -20.16 -1.72
C ASP A 222 45.96 -21.17 -0.62
N ILE A 223 45.40 -22.39 -0.64
CA ILE A 223 45.85 -23.52 0.20
C ILE A 223 45.92 -24.83 -0.62
N SER A 224 47.17 -25.23 -0.85
CA SER A 224 47.80 -26.54 -1.14
C SER A 224 46.95 -27.81 -1.45
N PRO A 225 47.40 -28.68 -2.39
CA PRO A 225 46.65 -29.84 -2.87
C PRO A 225 47.00 -31.11 -2.09
N ALA A 226 46.00 -31.78 -1.51
CA ALA A 226 45.90 -33.25 -1.39
C ALA A 226 44.86 -33.64 -0.34
N GLN A 227 43.58 -33.61 -0.73
CA GLN A 227 42.49 -34.47 -0.26
C GLN A 227 41.23 -33.92 -0.92
N SER A 228 40.87 -34.45 -2.09
CA SER A 228 39.58 -34.16 -2.71
C SER A 228 38.49 -34.60 -1.73
N PRO A 229 37.70 -33.69 -1.15
CA PRO A 229 36.58 -34.10 -0.32
C PRO A 229 35.60 -34.83 -1.25
N LEU A 230 35.39 -36.12 -0.99
CA LEU A 230 34.59 -37.04 -1.81
C LEU A 230 33.09 -36.65 -1.89
N VAL A 231 32.68 -35.56 -1.24
CA VAL A 231 31.29 -35.07 -1.21
C VAL A 231 31.28 -33.54 -1.07
N THR A 232 31.04 -32.83 -2.17
CA THR A 232 30.70 -31.40 -2.15
C THR A 232 29.22 -31.25 -1.81
N LEU A 233 28.93 -30.78 -0.59
CA LEU A 233 27.56 -30.51 -0.14
C LEU A 233 27.12 -29.12 -0.62
N SER A 234 26.29 -29.05 -1.66
CA SER A 234 25.63 -27.80 -2.04
C SER A 234 24.22 -27.75 -1.43
N PHE A 235 23.98 -26.77 -0.56
CA PHE A 235 22.63 -26.49 -0.06
C PHE A 235 21.87 -25.72 -1.13
N GLN A 236 21.01 -26.40 -1.87
CA GLN A 236 20.16 -25.76 -2.87
C GLN A 236 19.06 -24.95 -2.16
N ARG A 237 19.28 -23.63 -2.03
CA ARG A 237 18.31 -22.68 -1.49
C ARG A 237 17.15 -22.58 -2.48
N ASN A 238 15.99 -23.09 -2.11
CA ASN A 238 14.84 -23.17 -3.01
C ASN A 238 14.17 -21.79 -3.19
N ASP A 239 14.42 -21.12 -4.33
CA ASP A 239 13.96 -19.76 -4.63
C ASP A 239 12.43 -19.60 -4.65
N THR A 240 11.71 -20.69 -4.92
CA THR A 240 10.23 -20.74 -4.89
C THR A 240 9.63 -20.34 -3.54
N ARG A 241 10.38 -20.44 -2.44
CA ARG A 241 9.92 -20.06 -1.08
C ARG A 241 9.90 -18.56 -0.82
N LYS A 242 10.82 -17.79 -1.40
CA LYS A 242 10.80 -16.31 -1.28
C LYS A 242 9.54 -15.74 -1.93
N GLN A 243 9.12 -16.36 -3.02
CA GLN A 243 7.96 -15.94 -3.80
C GLN A 243 6.65 -16.02 -3.02
N LYS A 244 6.47 -17.05 -2.17
CA LYS A 244 5.29 -17.20 -1.30
C LYS A 244 5.20 -16.18 -0.16
N TYR A 245 6.32 -15.60 0.28
CA TYR A 245 6.29 -14.52 1.29
C TYR A 245 5.98 -13.17 0.66
N LEU A 246 6.53 -12.91 -0.53
CA LEU A 246 6.21 -11.70 -1.31
C LEU A 246 4.75 -11.68 -1.77
N GLU A 247 4.12 -12.84 -1.91
CA GLU A 247 2.69 -13.01 -2.20
C GLU A 247 1.78 -12.41 -1.10
N ALA A 248 2.25 -12.35 0.15
CA ALA A 248 1.53 -11.77 1.27
C ALA A 248 1.65 -10.24 1.38
N GLU A 249 2.49 -9.62 0.55
CA GLU A 249 2.69 -8.16 0.47
C GLU A 249 2.87 -7.45 1.83
N PRO A 250 3.86 -7.87 2.62
CA PRO A 250 4.14 -7.26 3.93
C PRO A 250 4.44 -5.75 3.84
N LYS A 251 4.86 -5.26 2.66
CA LYS A 251 5.04 -3.82 2.40
C LYS A 251 3.75 -3.03 2.53
N ALA A 252 2.72 -3.45 1.80
CA ALA A 252 1.46 -2.71 1.72
C ALA A 252 0.81 -2.69 3.10
N LEU A 253 0.81 -3.82 3.79
CA LEU A 253 0.37 -3.94 5.18
C LEU A 253 1.14 -3.01 6.12
N GLY A 254 2.48 -2.94 6.00
CA GLY A 254 3.30 -2.02 6.81
C GLY A 254 3.00 -0.55 6.55
N ILE A 255 2.79 -0.15 5.29
CA ILE A 255 2.39 1.23 4.93
C ILE A 255 1.00 1.56 5.49
N THR A 256 0.03 0.65 5.35
CA THR A 256 -1.30 0.84 5.92
C THR A 256 -1.24 0.95 7.44
N GLN A 257 -0.42 0.13 8.10
CA GLN A 257 -0.19 0.20 9.55
C GLN A 257 0.37 1.57 9.97
N MET A 258 1.31 2.15 9.20
CA MET A 258 1.81 3.50 9.44
C MET A 258 0.72 4.56 9.24
N GLY A 259 -0.03 4.50 8.14
CA GLY A 259 -1.06 5.50 7.82
C GLY A 259 -2.19 5.55 8.85
N LEU A 260 -2.72 4.38 9.23
CA LEU A 260 -3.78 4.29 10.24
C LEU A 260 -3.32 4.72 11.64
N SER A 261 -2.04 4.52 11.97
CA SER A 261 -1.51 5.00 13.25
C SER A 261 -1.26 6.51 13.25
N LEU A 262 -0.73 7.05 12.15
CA LEU A 262 -0.56 8.50 11.96
C LEU A 262 -1.90 9.23 12.03
N TYR A 263 -2.97 8.66 11.46
CA TYR A 263 -4.34 9.16 11.62
C TYR A 263 -4.70 9.40 13.09
N ASN A 264 -4.49 8.39 13.94
CA ASN A 264 -4.78 8.52 15.37
C ASN A 264 -3.92 9.59 16.05
N ILE A 265 -2.64 9.71 15.68
CA ILE A 265 -1.74 10.75 16.23
C ILE A 265 -2.24 12.14 15.83
N VAL A 266 -2.59 12.34 14.56
CA VAL A 266 -3.08 13.62 14.04
C VAL A 266 -4.39 13.98 14.73
N CYS A 267 -5.38 13.11 14.72
CA CYS A 267 -6.65 13.42 15.36
C CYS A 267 -6.48 13.64 16.87
N GLY A 268 -5.71 12.79 17.56
CA GLY A 268 -5.42 12.99 18.98
C GLY A 268 -4.72 14.32 19.28
N SER A 269 -3.83 14.80 18.39
CA SER A 269 -3.16 16.09 18.58
C SER A 269 -4.11 17.27 18.38
N VAL A 270 -5.09 17.15 17.48
CA VAL A 270 -6.20 18.12 17.36
C VAL A 270 -6.95 18.23 18.68
N PHE A 271 -7.43 17.11 19.22
CA PHE A 271 -8.18 17.10 20.49
C PHE A 271 -7.37 17.67 21.66
N LEU A 272 -6.05 17.45 21.67
CA LEU A 272 -5.17 18.05 22.67
C LEU A 272 -5.00 19.56 22.47
N ALA A 273 -4.77 20.02 21.24
CA ALA A 273 -4.63 21.44 20.91
C ALA A 273 -5.89 22.25 21.23
N LYS A 274 -7.05 21.57 21.21
CA LYS A 274 -8.36 22.12 21.55
C LYS A 274 -8.71 22.13 23.03
N GLY A 275 -7.81 21.64 23.88
CA GLY A 275 -8.10 21.50 25.30
C GLY A 275 -9.27 20.56 25.59
N LEU A 276 -9.75 19.81 24.58
CA LEU A 276 -10.82 18.83 24.72
C LEU A 276 -10.34 17.56 25.43
N THR A 277 -9.03 17.41 25.59
CA THR A 277 -8.42 16.32 26.34
C THR A 277 -7.17 16.80 27.05
N HIS A 278 -6.91 16.24 28.24
CA HIS A 278 -5.70 16.56 29.00
C HIS A 278 -4.48 15.78 28.48
N LEU A 279 -3.32 16.45 28.47
CA LEU A 279 -2.05 15.89 28.01
C LEU A 279 -1.71 14.55 28.70
N GLU A 280 -1.93 14.46 30.01
CA GLU A 280 -1.63 13.27 30.82
C GLU A 280 -2.30 12.00 30.29
N HIS A 281 -3.53 12.14 29.78
CA HIS A 281 -4.32 11.05 29.22
C HIS A 281 -4.02 10.78 27.73
N GLN A 282 -3.31 11.69 27.05
CA GLN A 282 -2.93 11.54 25.65
C GLN A 282 -1.52 10.95 25.46
N ILE A 283 -0.63 11.11 26.44
CA ILE A 283 0.72 10.51 26.41
C ILE A 283 0.70 9.00 26.07
N PRO A 284 -0.05 8.13 26.78
CA PRO A 284 -0.04 6.70 26.47
C PRO A 284 -0.59 6.39 25.08
N PHE A 285 -1.54 7.19 24.60
CA PHE A 285 -2.15 7.05 23.28
C PHE A 285 -1.16 7.40 22.15
N PHE A 286 -0.42 8.50 22.29
CA PHE A 286 0.62 8.88 21.33
C PHE A 286 1.80 7.91 21.33
N VAL A 287 2.29 7.54 22.52
CA VAL A 287 3.42 6.59 22.63
C VAL A 287 3.07 5.26 21.97
N SER A 288 1.89 4.71 22.25
CA SER A 288 1.43 3.46 21.64
C SER A 288 1.26 3.59 20.12
N SER A 289 0.70 4.69 19.64
CA SER A 289 0.56 4.94 18.20
C SER A 289 1.94 5.05 17.51
N LEU A 290 2.92 5.72 18.14
CA LEU A 290 4.29 5.79 17.63
C LEU A 290 4.95 4.41 17.54
N LEU A 291 4.73 3.53 18.53
CA LEU A 291 5.23 2.14 18.47
C LEU A 291 4.66 1.39 17.25
N VAL A 292 3.39 1.61 16.91
CA VAL A 292 2.75 1.03 15.73
C VAL A 292 3.35 1.59 14.43
N VAL A 293 3.66 2.90 14.38
CA VAL A 293 4.35 3.51 13.21
C VAL A 293 5.74 2.92 13.01
N ILE A 294 6.50 2.73 14.10
CA ILE A 294 7.82 2.11 14.06
C ILE A 294 7.71 0.66 13.58
N ALA A 295 6.73 -0.11 14.07
CA ALA A 295 6.51 -1.48 13.64
C ALA A 295 6.15 -1.58 12.14
N GLY A 296 5.30 -0.68 11.64
CA GLY A 296 5.00 -0.58 10.21
C GLY A 296 6.24 -0.25 9.38
N SER A 297 7.09 0.67 9.86
CA SER A 297 8.37 1.01 9.20
C SER A 297 9.32 -0.20 9.13
N VAL A 298 9.43 -0.97 10.21
CA VAL A 298 10.24 -2.20 10.25
C VAL A 298 9.67 -3.27 9.32
N ALA A 299 8.35 -3.39 9.20
CA ALA A 299 7.71 -4.30 8.25
C ALA A 299 8.02 -3.93 6.79
N VAL A 300 8.11 -2.63 6.47
CA VAL A 300 8.56 -2.18 5.15
C VAL A 300 10.02 -2.61 4.91
N VAL A 301 10.92 -2.42 5.86
CA VAL A 301 12.35 -2.80 5.70
C VAL A 301 12.55 -4.33 5.64
N ALA A 302 11.66 -5.12 6.27
CA ALA A 302 11.73 -6.58 6.32
C ALA A 302 11.61 -7.26 4.94
N GLN A 303 11.21 -6.53 3.89
CA GLN A 303 11.18 -7.00 2.51
C GLN A 303 12.54 -7.45 1.96
N ASN A 304 13.65 -6.98 2.54
CA ASN A 304 14.99 -7.39 2.12
C ASN A 304 15.33 -8.84 2.53
N LEU A 305 14.39 -9.57 3.16
CA LEU A 305 14.50 -10.99 3.55
C LEU A 305 15.73 -11.36 4.38
N HIS A 306 16.36 -10.39 5.04
CA HIS A 306 17.45 -10.66 5.96
C HIS A 306 16.88 -11.29 7.24
N LEU A 307 17.47 -12.41 7.70
CA LEU A 307 16.93 -13.15 8.85
C LEU A 307 16.85 -12.28 10.11
N SER A 308 17.80 -11.35 10.30
CA SER A 308 17.78 -10.44 11.46
C SER A 308 16.63 -9.43 11.39
N THR A 309 16.33 -8.88 10.21
CA THR A 309 15.25 -7.90 10.06
C THR A 309 13.88 -8.55 10.16
N LEU A 310 13.74 -9.80 9.70
CA LEU A 310 12.53 -10.60 9.91
C LEU A 310 12.26 -10.89 11.40
N LYS A 311 13.30 -11.22 12.17
CA LYS A 311 13.18 -11.41 13.63
C LYS A 311 12.83 -10.10 14.35
N ALA A 312 13.44 -8.99 13.96
CA ALA A 312 13.11 -7.67 14.49
C ALA A 312 11.67 -7.28 14.14
N CYS A 313 11.23 -7.52 12.90
CA CYS A 313 9.86 -7.31 12.46
C CYS A 313 8.88 -8.11 13.30
N LEU A 314 9.12 -9.42 13.48
CA LEU A 314 8.28 -10.25 14.36
C LEU A 314 8.16 -9.68 15.77
N GLY A 315 9.28 -9.29 16.39
CA GLY A 315 9.27 -8.68 17.71
C GLY A 315 8.46 -7.38 17.75
N MET A 316 8.66 -6.50 16.77
CA MET A 316 7.93 -5.23 16.68
C MET A 316 6.44 -5.40 16.38
N GLN A 317 6.03 -6.44 15.64
CA GLN A 317 4.62 -6.71 15.41
C GLN A 317 3.91 -7.20 16.67
N ILE A 318 4.59 -7.95 17.53
CA ILE A 318 4.05 -8.31 18.86
C ILE A 318 3.89 -7.05 19.72
N VAL A 319 4.87 -6.16 19.72
CA VAL A 319 4.79 -4.86 20.42
C VAL A 319 3.63 -4.02 19.85
N ALA A 320 3.48 -3.96 18.54
CA ALA A 320 2.38 -3.24 17.88
C ALA A 320 1.01 -3.82 18.27
N CYS A 321 0.85 -5.14 18.33
CA CYS A 321 -0.38 -5.76 18.83
C CYS A 321 -0.72 -5.27 20.26
N GLY A 322 0.26 -5.26 21.16
CA GLY A 322 0.09 -4.76 22.52
C GLY A 322 -0.29 -3.28 22.54
N ALA A 323 0.42 -2.45 21.76
CA ALA A 323 0.15 -1.03 21.64
C ALA A 323 -1.26 -0.74 21.09
N SER A 324 -1.72 -1.49 20.08
CA SER A 324 -3.08 -1.36 19.55
C SER A 324 -4.15 -1.71 20.57
N ILE A 325 -3.94 -2.75 21.39
CA ILE A 325 -4.86 -3.10 22.48
C ILE A 325 -4.90 -2.00 23.54
N VAL A 326 -3.74 -1.47 23.94
CA VAL A 326 -3.66 -0.36 24.90
C VAL A 326 -4.41 0.85 24.36
N ASN A 327 -4.18 1.24 23.11
CA ASN A 327 -4.92 2.33 22.47
C ASN A 327 -6.42 2.08 22.41
N MET A 328 -6.85 0.86 22.10
CA MET A 328 -8.27 0.49 22.08
C MET A 328 -8.90 0.64 23.46
N VAL A 329 -8.24 0.15 24.52
CA VAL A 329 -8.71 0.30 25.90
C VAL A 329 -8.75 1.78 26.30
N CYS A 330 -7.72 2.56 25.96
CA CYS A 330 -7.70 4.00 26.21
C CYS A 330 -8.86 4.71 25.49
N ALA A 331 -9.15 4.36 24.23
CA ALA A 331 -10.25 4.93 23.48
C ALA A 331 -11.60 4.62 24.14
N LEU A 332 -11.82 3.38 24.57
CA LEU A 332 -13.04 2.96 25.26
C LEU A 332 -13.24 3.67 26.61
N ILE A 333 -12.18 3.81 27.42
CA ILE A 333 -12.26 4.54 28.70
C ILE A 333 -12.62 6.01 28.45
N LYS A 334 -12.05 6.63 27.41
CA LYS A 334 -12.32 8.05 27.09
C LYS A 334 -13.75 8.29 26.64
N MET A 335 -14.38 7.33 25.96
CA MET A 335 -15.82 7.41 25.65
C MET A 335 -16.69 7.55 26.92
N GLU A 336 -16.27 6.95 28.04
CA GLU A 336 -17.03 6.97 29.30
C GLU A 336 -16.73 8.21 30.17
N VAL A 337 -15.45 8.58 30.31
CA VAL A 337 -15.01 9.59 31.31
C VAL A 337 -15.28 11.03 30.89
N GLU A 338 -14.95 11.41 29.65
CA GLU A 338 -15.02 12.81 29.19
C GLU A 338 -16.48 13.32 29.08
N THR A 339 -17.41 12.38 28.88
CA THR A 339 -18.86 12.63 28.94
C THR A 339 -19.31 13.23 30.29
N TYR A 340 -18.64 12.87 31.38
CA TYR A 340 -19.04 13.27 32.74
C TYR A 340 -18.52 14.66 33.13
N SER A 341 -17.36 15.06 32.59
CA SER A 341 -16.67 16.31 32.95
C SER A 341 -17.41 17.55 32.45
N CYS A 342 -17.98 17.50 31.25
CA CYS A 342 -18.73 18.60 30.65
C CYS A 342 -19.95 19.00 31.51
N TRP A 343 -20.68 18.01 32.03
CA TRP A 343 -21.85 18.21 32.90
C TRP A 343 -21.50 18.70 34.30
N ARG A 344 -20.34 18.32 34.84
CA ARG A 344 -19.98 18.61 36.23
C ARG A 344 -19.59 20.08 36.46
N ASN A 345 -19.02 20.74 35.47
CA ASN A 345 -18.54 22.12 35.61
C ASN A 345 -19.59 23.18 35.21
N TYR A 346 -20.68 22.79 34.52
CA TYR A 346 -21.71 23.73 34.04
C TYR A 346 -22.94 23.90 34.96
N HIS A 347 -23.00 23.20 36.09
CA HIS A 347 -24.00 23.42 37.14
C HIS A 347 -23.28 23.99 38.37
N PRO A 348 -23.45 25.28 38.77
CA PRO A 348 -24.74 25.95 38.96
C PRO A 348 -24.68 27.50 38.77
N TYR A 349 -24.97 28.04 37.59
CA TYR A 349 -25.37 29.44 37.51
C TYR A 349 -26.68 29.53 36.72
N ASN A 350 -27.74 29.93 37.44
CA ASN A 350 -28.97 30.44 36.85
C ASN A 350 -28.58 31.47 35.81
N ASP A 351 -28.71 31.17 34.52
CA ASP A 351 -29.06 32.12 33.47
C ASP A 351 -29.04 31.44 32.10
N THR A 352 -30.21 31.39 31.46
CA THR A 352 -30.55 31.69 30.05
C THR A 352 -29.66 31.26 28.87
N PHE A 353 -28.53 30.60 29.08
CA PHE A 353 -27.57 30.22 28.04
C PHE A 353 -27.75 28.73 27.68
N ASN A 354 -27.89 28.42 26.39
CA ASN A 354 -28.02 27.06 25.84
C ASN A 354 -26.72 26.23 25.96
N GLY A 355 -26.08 26.21 27.13
CA GLY A 355 -24.87 25.41 27.38
C GLY A 355 -25.10 23.91 27.22
N ASP A 356 -26.35 23.46 27.38
CA ASP A 356 -26.75 22.07 27.19
C ASP A 356 -26.59 21.61 25.73
N ASP A 357 -26.89 22.48 24.76
CA ASP A 357 -26.80 22.14 23.32
C ASP A 357 -25.34 21.96 22.90
N LEU A 358 -24.46 22.90 23.29
CA LEU A 358 -23.03 22.83 22.96
C LEU A 358 -22.34 21.61 23.61
N CYS A 359 -22.68 21.29 24.85
CA CYS A 359 -22.13 20.12 25.54
C CYS A 359 -22.57 18.81 24.86
N TYR A 360 -23.80 18.77 24.35
CA TYR A 360 -24.31 17.62 23.61
C TYR A 360 -23.58 17.42 22.28
N GLU A 361 -23.37 18.49 21.50
CA GLU A 361 -22.65 18.44 20.23
C GLU A 361 -21.18 18.01 20.41
N VAL A 362 -20.47 18.61 21.38
CA VAL A 362 -19.08 18.23 21.69
C VAL A 362 -18.99 16.77 22.11
N ARG A 363 -19.93 16.29 22.93
CA ARG A 363 -20.01 14.89 23.34
C ARG A 363 -20.21 13.96 22.15
N GLU A 364 -21.09 14.31 21.23
CA GLU A 364 -21.38 13.47 20.06
C GLU A 364 -20.14 13.32 19.17
N VAL A 365 -19.44 14.42 18.87
CA VAL A 365 -18.18 14.42 18.12
C VAL A 365 -17.11 13.58 18.83
N HIS A 366 -16.98 13.72 20.16
CA HIS A 366 -16.02 12.98 20.95
C HIS A 366 -16.30 11.46 20.91
N LEU A 367 -17.56 11.06 21.12
CA LEU A 367 -17.96 9.65 21.06
C LEU A 367 -17.74 9.05 19.68
N GLN A 368 -18.08 9.78 18.62
CA GLN A 368 -17.85 9.31 17.26
C GLN A 368 -16.35 9.10 16.99
N PHE A 369 -15.52 10.08 17.34
CA PHE A 369 -14.07 9.98 17.12
C PHE A 369 -13.45 8.77 17.84
N TYR A 370 -13.77 8.55 19.12
CA TYR A 370 -13.18 7.42 19.86
C TYR A 370 -13.75 6.07 19.43
N SER A 371 -15.01 6.02 18.97
CA SER A 371 -15.58 4.84 18.33
C SER A 371 -14.84 4.49 17.03
N GLU A 372 -14.60 5.48 16.17
CA GLU A 372 -13.81 5.32 14.94
C GLU A 372 -12.37 4.92 15.26
N SER A 373 -11.73 5.56 16.25
CA SER A 373 -10.39 5.22 16.70
C SER A 373 -10.31 3.76 17.18
N ALA A 374 -11.30 3.28 17.95
CA ALA A 374 -11.36 1.89 18.38
C ALA A 374 -11.42 0.91 17.19
N LEU A 375 -12.22 1.22 16.16
CA LEU A 375 -12.25 0.44 14.91
C LEU A 375 -10.89 0.43 14.20
N VAL A 376 -10.22 1.58 14.15
CA VAL A 376 -8.86 1.67 13.58
C VAL A 376 -7.87 0.83 14.38
N GLN A 377 -7.96 0.79 15.71
CA GLN A 377 -7.10 -0.05 16.54
C GLN A 377 -7.35 -1.55 16.31
N VAL A 378 -8.60 -1.96 16.09
CA VAL A 378 -8.93 -3.35 15.71
C VAL A 378 -8.28 -3.70 14.36
N ALA A 379 -8.34 -2.80 13.39
CA ALA A 379 -7.67 -3.00 12.09
C ALA A 379 -6.14 -3.08 12.25
N LEU A 380 -5.53 -2.17 13.02
CA LEU A 380 -4.10 -2.18 13.32
C LEU A 380 -3.66 -3.46 14.03
N PHE A 381 -4.47 -3.97 14.96
CA PHE A 381 -4.24 -5.25 15.62
C PHE A 381 -4.28 -6.41 14.62
N ALA A 382 -5.32 -6.48 13.78
CA ALA A 382 -5.46 -7.54 12.77
C ALA A 382 -4.29 -7.54 11.75
N ILE A 383 -3.87 -6.35 11.29
CA ILE A 383 -2.71 -6.18 10.41
C ILE A 383 -1.43 -6.67 11.11
N SER A 384 -1.23 -6.29 12.37
CA SER A 384 -0.04 -6.66 13.14
C SER A 384 0.04 -8.17 13.38
N VAL A 385 -1.08 -8.82 13.74
CA VAL A 385 -1.18 -10.28 13.87
C VAL A 385 -0.86 -10.97 12.54
N THR A 386 -1.42 -10.45 11.44
CA THR A 386 -1.18 -10.98 10.10
C THR A 386 0.31 -10.92 9.73
N LEU A 387 0.95 -9.77 9.93
CA LEU A 387 2.39 -9.59 9.70
C LEU A 387 3.23 -10.49 10.61
N ALA A 388 2.85 -10.66 11.89
CA ALA A 388 3.54 -11.56 12.81
C ALA A 388 3.46 -13.02 12.36
N VAL A 389 2.27 -13.50 11.94
CA VAL A 389 2.09 -14.88 11.41
C VAL A 389 2.95 -15.09 10.17
N TYR A 390 3.02 -14.12 9.27
CA TYR A 390 3.87 -14.19 8.09
C TYR A 390 5.36 -14.23 8.45
N CYS A 391 5.80 -13.36 9.36
CA CYS A 391 7.19 -13.36 9.83
C CYS A 391 7.55 -14.68 10.52
N CYS A 392 6.68 -15.23 11.37
CA CYS A 392 6.87 -16.54 12.00
C CYS A 392 7.05 -17.67 10.98
N LYS A 393 6.20 -17.72 9.96
CA LYS A 393 6.31 -18.73 8.88
C LYS A 393 7.67 -18.64 8.18
N VAL A 394 8.14 -17.44 7.85
CA VAL A 394 9.43 -17.25 7.18
C VAL A 394 10.61 -17.54 8.11
N VAL A 395 10.57 -17.10 9.36
CA VAL A 395 11.66 -17.36 10.32
C VAL A 395 11.83 -18.85 10.53
N ASN A 396 10.74 -19.62 10.69
CA ASN A 396 10.82 -21.09 10.77
C ASN A 396 11.33 -21.74 9.48
N CYS A 397 11.14 -21.10 8.32
CA CYS A 397 11.62 -21.61 7.04
C CYS A 397 13.05 -21.20 6.68
N CYS A 398 13.55 -20.09 7.23
CA CYS A 398 14.86 -19.50 6.93
C CYS A 398 15.87 -19.63 8.07
N ALA A 399 15.43 -20.02 9.27
CA ALA A 399 16.35 -20.46 10.31
C ALA A 399 17.16 -21.64 9.77
N PRO A 400 18.48 -21.68 9.99
CA PRO A 400 19.27 -22.85 9.64
C PRO A 400 18.63 -24.06 10.29
N ALA A 401 18.13 -24.99 9.47
CA ALA A 401 17.58 -26.23 9.97
C ALA A 401 18.62 -26.86 10.90
N PRO A 402 18.22 -27.44 12.06
CA PRO A 402 19.14 -28.22 12.86
C PRO A 402 19.76 -29.26 11.92
N LYS A 403 21.09 -29.18 11.76
CA LYS A 403 21.91 -29.90 10.79
C LYS A 403 21.44 -31.35 10.62
N MET A 404 20.51 -31.61 9.70
CA MET A 404 20.27 -32.94 9.17
C MET A 404 21.01 -32.97 7.84
N PRO A 405 22.23 -33.53 7.79
CA PRO A 405 22.92 -33.71 6.53
C PRO A 405 22.07 -34.65 5.68
N VAL A 406 21.46 -34.12 4.62
CA VAL A 406 20.91 -34.96 3.56
C VAL A 406 22.11 -35.47 2.77
N ILE A 407 22.55 -36.68 3.10
CA ILE A 407 23.62 -37.37 2.39
C ILE A 407 23.02 -37.93 1.11
N THR A 408 23.19 -37.23 -0.01
CA THR A 408 22.94 -37.82 -1.33
C THR A 408 24.16 -38.63 -1.73
N VAL A 409 24.05 -39.96 -1.71
CA VAL A 409 25.09 -40.86 -2.20
C VAL A 409 25.01 -40.88 -3.72
N GLN A 410 25.99 -40.29 -4.41
CA GLN A 410 26.20 -40.58 -5.83
C GLN A 410 26.78 -42.00 -5.93
N ALA A 411 25.93 -42.97 -6.29
CA ALA A 411 26.41 -44.29 -6.65
C ALA A 411 27.13 -44.20 -8.01
N SER A 412 28.43 -44.51 -8.01
CA SER A 412 29.23 -44.68 -9.22
C SER A 412 28.54 -45.67 -10.17
N PRO A 413 28.36 -45.36 -11.47
CA PRO A 413 27.86 -46.33 -12.41
C PRO A 413 28.88 -47.48 -12.51
N THR A 414 28.50 -48.66 -12.03
CA THR A 414 29.23 -49.90 -12.28
C THR A 414 29.30 -50.11 -13.79
N GLN A 415 30.50 -50.00 -14.35
CA GLN A 415 30.80 -50.47 -15.70
C GLN A 415 30.59 -51.99 -15.71
N GLN A 416 29.66 -52.46 -16.54
CA GLN A 416 29.50 -53.86 -16.93
C GLN A 416 30.11 -54.07 -18.30
#